data_AF-A0A382QWL1-F1
#
_entry.id   AF-A0A382QWL1-F1
#
_cell.length_a   1.000
_cell.length_b   1.000
_cell.length_c   1.000
_cell.angle_alpha   90.00
_cell.angle_beta   90.00
_cell.angle_gamma   90.00
#
_symmetry.space_group_name_H-M   'P 1'
#
loop_
_entity.id
_entity.type
_entity.pdbx_description
1 polymer ?
#
loop_
_entity_poly.entity_id
_entity_poly.type
_entity_poly.pdbx_seq_one_letter_code
_entity_poly.pdbx_strand_id
1 'polypeptide(L)'
;MKKFKEVELTRKKYHRDPSLNSVHRSSLMVPELDDCIAEISFLNHFLIKRNHKKIACIITAIGKDGKKIESRLHHIDQPKVYVFTLTGIVEEPVSNYMIEFFSPDNLFMPFPAVMVNHRNNKFLNQVHSFNRVLNDIFEDDDINKNPVKESSVDLILNENTDT
;
A
#
# COMPACT_ATOMS: atom_id res chain seq x y z
N MET A 1 -6.95 2.80 20.59
CA MET A 1 -7.87 2.21 19.60
C MET A 1 -9.30 2.57 19.98
N LYS A 2 -10.07 3.13 19.05
CA LYS A 2 -11.50 3.45 19.26
C LYS A 2 -12.31 2.21 19.60
N LYS A 3 -13.37 2.39 20.40
CA LYS A 3 -14.34 1.32 20.68
C LYS A 3 -15.17 1.04 19.43
N PHE A 4 -15.67 -0.18 19.27
CA PHE A 4 -16.49 -0.58 18.13
C PHE A 4 -17.64 0.39 17.83
N LYS A 5 -18.37 0.86 18.86
CA LYS A 5 -19.48 1.82 18.69
C LYS A 5 -19.01 3.17 18.13
N GLU A 6 -17.82 3.63 18.50
CA GLU A 6 -17.24 4.89 18.01
C GLU A 6 -16.85 4.74 16.53
N VAL A 7 -16.23 3.60 16.17
CA VAL A 7 -15.90 3.26 14.78
C VAL A 7 -17.17 3.23 13.91
N GLU A 8 -18.24 2.58 14.37
CA GLU A 8 -19.51 2.52 13.64
C GLU A 8 -20.17 3.90 13.47
N LEU A 9 -20.08 4.77 14.48
CA LEU A 9 -20.59 6.14 14.40
C LEU A 9 -19.80 6.95 13.37
N THR A 10 -18.48 6.86 13.37
CA THR A 10 -17.62 7.49 12.35
C THR A 10 -17.95 6.96 10.96
N ARG A 11 -18.09 5.64 10.79
CA ARG A 11 -18.47 5.02 9.50
C ARG A 11 -19.81 5.56 9.00
N LYS A 12 -20.82 5.66 9.87
CA LYS A 12 -22.15 6.19 9.50
C LYS A 12 -22.11 7.66 9.10
N LYS A 13 -21.37 8.50 9.83
CA LYS A 13 -21.18 9.92 9.48
C LYS A 13 -20.49 10.07 8.13
N TYR A 14 -19.42 9.32 7.93
CA TYR A 14 -18.62 9.32 6.72
C TYR A 14 -19.40 8.89 5.47
N HIS A 15 -20.27 7.89 5.58
CA HIS A 15 -21.15 7.51 4.46
C HIS A 15 -22.30 8.49 4.23
N ARG A 16 -22.70 9.26 5.23
CA ARG A 16 -23.75 10.28 5.10
C ARG A 16 -23.23 11.54 4.42
N ASP A 17 -22.01 11.93 4.74
CA ASP A 17 -21.30 13.06 4.14
C ASP A 17 -19.94 12.59 3.58
N PRO A 18 -19.89 12.21 2.30
CA PRO A 18 -18.66 11.75 1.64
C PRO A 18 -17.56 12.81 1.56
N SER A 19 -17.86 14.08 1.82
CA SER A 19 -16.88 15.18 1.80
C SER A 19 -16.14 15.32 3.14
N LEU A 20 -16.72 14.81 4.23
CA LEU A 20 -16.10 14.83 5.54
C LEU A 20 -14.92 13.85 5.60
N ASN A 21 -13.71 14.34 5.90
CA ASN A 21 -12.49 13.54 6.00
C ASN A 21 -12.23 12.64 4.77
N SER A 22 -12.48 13.17 3.57
CA SER A 22 -12.39 12.38 2.33
C SER A 22 -10.96 11.89 2.06
N VAL A 23 -10.86 10.68 1.50
CA VAL A 23 -9.58 10.04 1.18
C VAL A 23 -9.40 10.01 -0.32
N HIS A 24 -8.38 10.70 -0.81
CA HIS A 24 -8.10 10.81 -2.25
C HIS A 24 -6.78 10.18 -2.67
N ARG A 25 -5.97 9.76 -1.69
CA ARG A 25 -4.69 9.10 -1.89
C ARG A 25 -4.63 7.85 -1.03
N SER A 26 -4.03 6.82 -1.56
CA SER A 26 -3.60 5.65 -0.79
C SER A 26 -2.24 5.19 -1.27
N SER A 27 -1.48 4.53 -0.41
CA SER A 27 -0.16 4.05 -0.80
C SER A 27 0.28 2.83 -0.03
N LEU A 28 1.08 1.99 -0.68
CA LEU A 28 1.81 0.91 -0.04
C LEU A 28 3.29 0.94 -0.47
N MET A 29 4.11 0.23 0.28
CA MET A 29 5.52 0.00 -0.02
C MET A 29 5.73 -1.48 -0.29
N VAL A 30 6.48 -1.78 -1.34
CA VAL A 30 6.87 -3.14 -1.69
C VAL A 30 8.39 -3.23 -1.65
N PRO A 31 8.99 -3.98 -0.72
CA PRO A 31 10.44 -4.13 -0.69
C PRO A 31 10.92 -4.90 -1.93
N GLU A 32 12.07 -4.50 -2.47
CA GLU A 32 12.86 -5.35 -3.38
C GLU A 32 13.65 -6.35 -2.53
N LEU A 33 13.58 -7.63 -2.88
CA LEU A 33 14.27 -8.70 -2.16
C LEU A 33 15.21 -9.42 -3.11
N ASP A 34 16.40 -9.76 -2.63
CA ASP A 34 17.39 -10.48 -3.43
C ASP A 34 16.84 -11.86 -3.86
N ASP A 35 17.24 -12.30 -5.06
CA ASP A 35 16.81 -13.56 -5.67
C ASP A 35 15.28 -13.74 -5.80
N CYS A 36 14.53 -12.63 -5.80
CA CYS A 36 13.08 -12.61 -5.91
C CYS A 36 12.62 -11.62 -6.98
N ILE A 37 11.46 -11.90 -7.56
CA ILE A 37 10.70 -10.95 -8.36
C ILE A 37 9.59 -10.40 -7.47
N ALA A 38 9.62 -9.10 -7.22
CA ALA A 38 8.56 -8.34 -6.59
C ALA A 38 7.49 -7.97 -7.63
N GLU A 39 6.24 -8.26 -7.30
CA GLU A 39 5.08 -7.93 -8.11
C GLU A 39 3.93 -7.45 -7.24
N ILE A 40 3.02 -6.67 -7.83
CA ILE A 40 1.72 -6.39 -7.23
C ILE A 40 0.61 -6.88 -8.13
N SER A 41 -0.49 -7.30 -7.51
CA SER A 41 -1.71 -7.62 -8.24
C SER A 41 -2.94 -7.15 -7.48
N PHE A 42 -3.93 -6.65 -8.21
CA PHE A 42 -5.19 -6.18 -7.62
C PHE A 42 -6.31 -6.16 -8.64
N LEU A 43 -7.53 -6.46 -8.20
CA LEU A 43 -8.74 -6.22 -8.98
C LEU A 43 -9.11 -4.73 -8.88
N ASN A 44 -9.58 -4.12 -9.96
CA ASN A 44 -10.11 -2.75 -9.94
C ASN A 44 -11.44 -2.66 -9.18
N HIS A 45 -11.38 -2.82 -7.86
CA HIS A 45 -12.52 -2.70 -6.95
C HIS A 45 -13.11 -1.29 -6.92
N PHE A 46 -12.30 -0.27 -7.24
CA PHE A 46 -12.77 1.12 -7.30
C PHE A 46 -13.88 1.27 -8.35
N LEU A 47 -13.64 0.75 -9.55
CA LEU A 47 -14.65 0.75 -10.60
C LEU A 47 -15.79 -0.21 -10.28
N ILE A 48 -15.49 -1.45 -9.90
CA ILE A 48 -16.52 -2.50 -9.73
C ILE A 48 -17.48 -2.21 -8.57
N LYS A 49 -16.99 -1.74 -7.43
CA LYS A 49 -17.82 -1.53 -6.22
C LYS A 49 -18.32 -0.10 -6.09
N ARG A 50 -17.60 0.89 -6.63
CA ARG A 50 -17.89 2.32 -6.40
C ARG A 50 -18.08 3.13 -7.68
N ASN A 51 -17.92 2.52 -8.86
CA ASN A 51 -18.01 3.18 -10.15
C ASN A 51 -17.02 4.35 -10.31
N HIS A 52 -15.88 4.29 -9.61
CA HIS A 52 -14.81 5.28 -9.74
C HIS A 52 -14.06 5.03 -11.05
N LYS A 53 -14.24 5.93 -12.02
CA LYS A 53 -13.71 5.78 -13.38
C LYS A 53 -12.31 6.36 -13.56
N LYS A 54 -11.87 7.20 -12.63
CA LYS A 54 -10.63 7.97 -12.74
C LYS A 54 -9.69 7.62 -11.59
N ILE A 55 -9.07 6.46 -11.68
CA ILE A 55 -8.04 6.04 -10.73
C ILE A 55 -6.67 6.08 -11.42
N ALA A 56 -5.74 6.80 -10.81
CA ALA A 56 -4.33 6.82 -11.19
C ALA A 56 -3.55 5.95 -10.22
N CYS A 57 -2.71 5.06 -10.72
CA CYS A 57 -1.75 4.26 -9.96
C CYS A 57 -0.35 4.71 -10.35
N ILE A 58 0.37 5.35 -9.44
CA ILE A 58 1.75 5.78 -9.65
C ILE A 58 2.67 4.78 -8.95
N ILE A 59 3.61 4.22 -9.70
CA ILE A 59 4.64 3.30 -9.20
C ILE A 59 5.96 4.06 -9.22
N THR A 60 6.60 4.19 -8.06
CA THR A 60 7.88 4.89 -7.91
C THR A 60 8.95 3.95 -7.38
N ALA A 61 10.05 3.79 -8.10
CA ALA A 61 11.23 3.08 -7.62
C ALA A 61 12.01 3.98 -6.63
N ILE A 62 12.37 3.42 -5.48
CA ILE A 62 13.18 4.09 -4.46
C ILE A 62 14.54 3.38 -4.40
N GLY A 63 15.62 4.14 -4.58
CA GLY A 63 16.97 3.62 -4.55
C GLY A 63 17.41 3.21 -3.15
N LYS A 64 18.51 2.44 -3.07
CA LYS A 64 19.13 2.05 -1.78
C LYS A 64 19.54 3.23 -0.90
N ASP A 65 19.68 4.43 -1.46
CA ASP A 65 19.94 5.68 -0.74
C ASP A 65 18.66 6.40 -0.24
N GLY A 66 17.49 5.80 -0.44
CA GLY A 66 16.19 6.35 -0.08
C GLY A 66 15.64 7.40 -1.04
N LYS A 67 16.34 7.71 -2.14
CA LYS A 67 15.86 8.69 -3.12
C LYS A 67 14.94 8.05 -4.15
N LYS A 68 14.01 8.85 -4.69
CA LYS A 68 13.18 8.45 -5.83
C LYS A 68 14.08 8.37 -7.08
N ILE A 69 14.02 7.26 -7.79
CA ILE A 69 14.73 7.06 -9.06
C ILE A 69 13.81 7.48 -10.21
N GLU A 70 12.70 6.75 -10.39
CA GLU A 70 11.73 6.97 -11.47
C GLU A 70 10.30 6.72 -10.99
N SER A 71 9.34 7.49 -11.50
CA SER A 71 7.91 7.33 -11.25
C SER A 71 7.14 7.12 -12.56
N ARG A 72 6.29 6.09 -12.61
CA ARG A 72 5.41 5.78 -13.76
C ARG A 72 3.94 5.85 -13.38
N LEU A 73 3.15 6.53 -14.22
CA LEU A 73 1.70 6.63 -14.08
C LEU A 73 1.01 5.51 -14.87
N HIS A 74 0.05 4.84 -14.23
CA HIS A 74 -0.83 3.84 -14.83
C HIS A 74 -2.29 4.21 -14.57
N HIS A 75 -3.12 4.18 -15.61
CA HIS A 75 -4.57 4.39 -15.47
C HIS A 75 -5.27 3.07 -15.13
N ILE A 76 -6.10 3.09 -14.09
CA ILE A 76 -6.88 1.93 -13.63
C ILE A 76 -8.35 2.17 -13.96
N ASP A 77 -8.72 1.87 -15.20
CA ASP A 77 -9.98 2.26 -15.84
C ASP A 77 -10.81 1.05 -16.33
N GLN A 78 -10.27 -0.16 -16.27
CA GLN A 78 -10.93 -1.39 -16.71
C GLN A 78 -11.32 -2.27 -15.51
N PRO A 79 -12.45 -3.02 -15.58
CA PRO A 79 -12.88 -3.94 -14.52
C PRO A 79 -12.13 -5.27 -14.61
N LYS A 80 -10.79 -5.23 -14.49
CA LYS A 80 -9.90 -6.39 -14.59
C LYS A 80 -8.95 -6.47 -13.41
N VAL A 81 -8.25 -7.60 -13.33
CA VAL A 81 -7.07 -7.73 -12.48
C VAL A 81 -5.90 -7.05 -13.19
N TYR A 82 -5.26 -6.13 -12.49
CA TYR A 82 -3.99 -5.53 -12.87
C TYR A 82 -2.87 -6.31 -12.19
N VAL A 83 -1.81 -6.59 -12.93
CA VAL A 83 -0.58 -7.19 -12.43
C VAL A 83 0.57 -6.33 -12.93
N PHE A 84 1.42 -5.89 -12.01
CA PHE A 84 2.63 -5.14 -12.33
C PHE A 84 3.83 -5.85 -11.74
N THR A 85 4.74 -6.30 -12.60
CA THR A 85 6.08 -6.71 -12.19
C THR A 85 6.89 -5.46 -11.87
N LEU A 86 7.43 -5.39 -10.66
CA LEU A 86 8.13 -4.22 -10.15
C LEU A 86 9.64 -4.37 -10.30
N THR A 87 10.18 -5.56 -10.00
CA THR A 87 11.60 -5.84 -10.19
C THR A 87 12.01 -5.58 -11.63
N GLY A 88 13.05 -4.75 -11.80
CA GLY A 88 13.61 -4.42 -13.12
C GLY A 88 12.85 -3.35 -13.91
N ILE A 89 11.93 -2.59 -13.30
CA ILE A 89 11.32 -1.42 -13.97
C ILE A 89 12.32 -0.28 -14.21
N VAL A 90 13.43 -0.27 -13.45
CA VAL A 90 14.60 0.61 -13.59
C VAL A 90 15.88 -0.24 -13.57
N GLU A 91 16.99 0.30 -14.09
CA GLU A 91 18.28 -0.39 -14.13
C GLU A 91 19.07 -0.24 -12.82
N GLU A 92 18.85 0.84 -12.09
CA GLU A 92 19.55 1.15 -10.85
C GLU A 92 19.11 0.25 -9.68
N PRO A 93 19.98 0.00 -8.69
CA PRO A 93 19.61 -0.78 -7.51
C PRO A 93 18.47 -0.15 -6.70
N VAL A 94 17.39 -0.91 -6.51
CA VAL A 94 16.17 -0.50 -5.79
C VAL A 94 16.14 -1.07 -4.37
N SER A 95 15.71 -0.28 -3.39
CA SER A 95 15.35 -0.77 -2.05
C SER A 95 13.90 -1.23 -2.00
N ASN A 96 13.00 -0.45 -2.58
CA ASN A 96 11.56 -0.70 -2.54
C ASN A 96 10.83 0.12 -3.60
N TYR A 97 9.57 -0.21 -3.80
CA TYR A 97 8.65 0.48 -4.68
C TYR A 97 7.54 1.14 -3.87
N MET A 98 7.35 2.44 -4.04
CA MET A 98 6.19 3.16 -3.52
C MET A 98 5.08 3.10 -4.56
N ILE A 99 3.95 2.50 -4.18
CA ILE A 99 2.76 2.38 -5.04
C ILE A 99 1.71 3.32 -4.48
N GLU A 100 1.21 4.24 -5.29
CA GLU A 100 0.27 5.27 -4.86
C GLU A 100 -0.97 5.27 -5.75
N PHE A 101 -2.16 5.20 -5.17
CA PHE A 101 -3.41 5.40 -5.89
C PHE A 101 -3.99 6.77 -5.61
N PHE A 102 -4.42 7.46 -6.66
CA PHE A 102 -5.05 8.77 -6.60
C PHE A 102 -6.43 8.74 -7.26
N SER A 103 -7.37 9.49 -6.71
CA SER A 103 -8.73 9.62 -7.23
C SER A 103 -9.31 11.00 -6.97
N PRO A 104 -9.99 11.63 -7.94
CA PRO A 104 -10.77 12.84 -7.68
C PRO A 104 -12.00 12.52 -6.82
N ASP A 105 -12.52 11.30 -6.90
CA ASP A 105 -13.61 10.81 -6.08
C ASP A 105 -13.08 10.25 -4.75
N ASN A 106 -13.83 10.42 -3.66
CA ASN A 106 -13.45 9.85 -2.37
C ASN A 106 -13.34 8.32 -2.46
N LEU A 107 -12.16 7.78 -2.15
CA LEU A 107 -11.88 6.35 -2.18
C LEU A 107 -12.65 5.58 -1.09
N PHE A 108 -13.11 6.26 -0.04
CA PHE A 108 -13.74 5.74 1.18
C PHE A 108 -12.89 4.78 2.02
N MET A 109 -12.13 3.91 1.38
CA MET A 109 -11.14 3.05 1.99
C MET A 109 -9.86 3.26 1.21
N PRO A 110 -8.75 3.67 1.86
CA PRO A 110 -7.51 3.95 1.18
C PRO A 110 -7.06 2.71 0.42
N PHE A 111 -7.15 1.51 0.99
CA PHE A 111 -6.50 0.36 0.36
C PHE A 111 -7.34 -0.32 -0.73
N PRO A 112 -6.85 -0.36 -1.98
CA PRO A 112 -7.23 -1.45 -2.87
C PRO A 112 -6.74 -2.76 -2.24
N ALA A 113 -7.44 -3.86 -2.50
CA ALA A 113 -7.01 -5.19 -2.11
C ALA A 113 -5.79 -5.62 -2.95
N VAL A 114 -4.66 -4.96 -2.72
CA VAL A 114 -3.40 -5.21 -3.42
C VAL A 114 -2.71 -6.38 -2.73
N MET A 115 -2.40 -7.39 -3.53
CA MET A 115 -1.54 -8.49 -3.15
C MET A 115 -0.12 -8.10 -3.55
N VAL A 116 0.77 -8.09 -2.57
CA VAL A 116 2.22 -8.01 -2.78
C VAL A 116 2.73 -9.43 -2.91
N ASN A 117 3.41 -9.71 -4.01
CA ASN A 117 3.92 -11.03 -4.33
C ASN A 117 5.45 -10.95 -4.45
N HIS A 118 6.16 -11.80 -3.71
CA HIS A 118 7.58 -12.06 -3.92
C HIS A 118 7.72 -13.50 -4.37
N ARG A 119 8.23 -13.71 -5.58
CA ARG A 119 8.32 -15.04 -6.18
C ARG A 119 9.66 -15.32 -6.81
N ASN A 120 10.02 -16.60 -6.84
CA ASN A 120 11.09 -17.12 -7.68
C ASN A 120 10.72 -18.54 -8.16
N ASN A 121 11.69 -19.30 -8.65
CA ASN A 121 11.47 -20.67 -9.13
C ASN A 121 11.17 -21.68 -8.02
N LYS A 122 11.38 -21.33 -6.74
CA LYS A 122 11.20 -22.21 -5.58
C LYS A 122 9.95 -21.88 -4.78
N PHE A 123 9.55 -20.61 -4.71
CA PHE A 123 8.43 -20.19 -3.88
C PHE A 123 7.64 -19.02 -4.46
N LEU A 124 6.46 -18.82 -3.88
CA LEU A 124 5.60 -17.66 -4.05
C LEU A 124 5.10 -17.23 -2.67
N ASN A 125 5.61 -16.11 -2.18
CA ASN A 125 5.13 -15.46 -0.97
C ASN A 125 4.10 -14.38 -1.38
N GLN A 126 2.94 -14.37 -0.73
CA GLN A 126 1.89 -13.40 -0.98
C GLN A 126 1.42 -12.78 0.32
N VAL A 127 1.42 -11.44 0.36
CA VAL A 127 0.89 -10.68 1.49
C VAL A 127 -0.17 -9.73 0.96
N HIS A 128 -1.36 -9.79 1.54
CA HIS A 128 -2.39 -8.79 1.29
C HIS A 128 -1.99 -7.49 2.00
N SER A 129 -1.67 -6.44 1.24
CA SER A 129 -1.34 -5.16 1.82
C SER A 129 -2.63 -4.49 2.32
N PHE A 130 -2.86 -4.59 3.62
CA PHE A 130 -3.86 -3.82 4.32
C PHE A 130 -3.12 -2.84 5.22
N ASN A 131 -3.04 -1.55 4.87
CA ASN A 131 -2.55 -0.58 5.83
C ASN A 131 -3.69 0.03 6.64
N ARG A 132 -3.34 0.33 7.89
CA ARG A 132 -4.22 0.70 9.00
C ARG A 132 -4.11 2.19 9.33
N VAL A 133 -3.65 3.02 8.39
CA VAL A 133 -3.77 4.47 8.50
C VAL A 133 -5.24 4.78 8.32
N LEU A 134 -5.89 4.97 9.46
CA LEU A 134 -7.34 5.04 9.61
C LEU A 134 -7.82 6.28 8.85
N ASN A 135 -9.02 6.19 8.28
CA ASN A 135 -9.74 7.26 7.55
C ASN A 135 -10.01 8.54 8.37
N ASP A 136 -9.31 8.74 9.45
CA ASP A 136 -9.48 9.84 10.37
C ASP A 136 -8.11 10.49 10.58
N ILE A 137 -7.93 11.66 9.96
CA ILE A 137 -6.74 12.50 10.11
C ILE A 137 -6.43 12.77 11.60
N PHE A 138 -7.45 12.83 12.46
CA PHE A 138 -7.26 13.05 13.89
C PHE A 138 -6.84 11.78 14.63
N GLU A 139 -7.20 10.60 14.10
CA GLU A 139 -6.73 9.32 14.65
C GLU A 139 -5.29 9.04 14.24
N ASP A 140 -4.89 9.43 13.03
CA ASP A 140 -3.49 9.39 12.61
C ASP A 140 -2.63 10.31 13.48
N ASP A 141 -3.09 11.54 13.73
CA ASP A 141 -2.44 12.45 14.69
C ASP A 141 -2.33 11.81 16.09
N ASP A 142 -3.41 11.20 16.59
CA ASP A 142 -3.42 10.56 17.91
C ASP A 142 -2.50 9.34 18.02
N ILE A 143 -2.40 8.53 16.95
CA ILE A 143 -1.50 7.37 16.91
C ILE A 143 -0.05 7.83 16.81
N ASN A 144 0.23 8.82 15.95
CA ASN A 144 1.58 9.32 15.72
C ASN A 144 2.06 10.31 16.81
N LYS A 145 1.19 10.77 17.72
CA LYS A 145 1.55 11.60 18.88
C LYS A 145 2.66 10.97 19.74
N ASN A 146 2.69 9.65 19.83
CA ASN A 146 3.74 8.93 20.53
C ASN A 146 4.67 8.29 19.50
N PRO A 147 5.87 8.86 19.25
CA PRO A 147 6.87 8.20 18.42
C PRO A 147 7.34 6.93 19.14
N VAL A 148 6.73 5.80 18.80
CA VAL A 148 7.26 4.49 19.15
C VAL A 148 8.49 4.26 18.28
N LYS A 149 9.62 3.92 18.91
CA LYS A 149 10.76 3.40 18.18
C LYS A 149 10.28 2.17 17.41
N GLU A 150 10.54 2.11 16.11
CA GLU A 150 10.31 0.88 15.35
C GLU A 150 10.99 -0.27 16.09
N SER A 151 10.21 -1.29 16.45
CA SER A 151 10.76 -2.51 16.99
C SER A 151 11.14 -3.38 15.80
N SER A 152 12.39 -3.29 15.35
CA SER A 152 12.99 -4.40 14.62
C SER A 152 13.22 -5.55 15.60
N VAL A 153 12.95 -6.78 15.17
CA VAL A 153 13.52 -7.94 15.84
C VAL A 153 14.85 -8.18 15.15
N ASP A 154 15.91 -7.63 15.74
CA ASP A 154 17.26 -7.92 15.27
C ASP A 154 17.62 -9.33 15.75
N LEU A 155 17.59 -10.30 14.83
CA LEU A 155 18.04 -11.64 15.11
C LEU A 155 19.57 -11.65 15.01
N ILE A 156 20.24 -11.83 16.15
CA ILE A 156 21.69 -12.01 16.16
C ILE A 156 21.98 -13.34 15.46
N LEU A 157 22.53 -13.30 14.25
CA LEU A 157 23.01 -14.49 13.54
C LEU A 157 24.36 -14.89 14.12
N ASN A 158 24.42 -16.04 14.76
CA ASN A 158 25.64 -16.71 15.20
C ASN A 158 25.50 -18.22 14.99
N GLU A 159 26.56 -18.99 15.21
CA GLU A 159 26.57 -20.44 14.97
C GLU A 159 25.47 -21.22 15.72
N ASN A 160 24.83 -20.64 16.74
CA ASN A 160 23.72 -21.24 17.50
C ASN A 160 22.33 -20.75 17.09
N THR A 161 22.24 -19.71 16.25
CA THR A 161 20.98 -19.03 15.86
C THR A 161 20.81 -18.89 14.35
N ASP A 162 21.80 -19.32 13.57
CA ASP A 162 21.74 -19.49 12.12
C ASP A 162 21.11 -20.86 11.80
N THR A 163 19.92 -20.88 11.17
CA THR A 163 19.20 -22.11 10.79
C THR A 163 19.38 -22.43 9.31
#